data_AF-A0A6L8HZH1-F1
#
_entry.id   AF-A0A6L8HZH1-F1
#
_cell.length_a   1.000
_cell.length_b   1.000
_cell.length_c   1.000
_cell.angle_alpha   90.00
_cell.angle_beta   90.00
_cell.angle_gamma   90.00
#
_symmetry.space_group_name_H-M   'P 1'
#
loop_
_entity.id
_entity.type
_entity.pdbx_description
1 polymer ?
#
loop_
_entity_poly.entity_id
_entity_poly.type
_entity_poly.pdbx_seq_one_letter_code
_entity_poly.pdbx_strand_id
1 'polypeptide(L)'
;MCDAGEGSIRKFLPDGLEVLQRELDVKTVMGLIERTARWVDPATFHYLPVWFPEHARGSRFYKSNWSEPAMNRNRQSGVSVPKTESNSYANKALKQALGLPSTANSLNWSCCHIWGLDDSRFQVSNVVVQDHRFFSCVANMVLLPSPLKAFTDAMGEVKMLLRVCALHLYNWSCDRSEVASEAGKIRDWTRWDDYPESWPRPGRKSLPHGMVTFSAQIKNAADRRKARISSDLIAAGPHYPRERVREALDYWNLSL
;
A
#
# COMPACT_ATOMS: atom_id res chain seq x y z
N MET A 1 50.82 34.57 -26.98
CA MET A 1 50.37 33.22 -26.56
C MET A 1 49.84 33.35 -25.15
N CYS A 2 48.53 33.53 -25.02
CA CYS A 2 47.84 33.44 -23.74
C CYS A 2 46.79 32.35 -23.92
N ASP A 3 47.09 31.20 -23.32
CA ASP A 3 46.26 30.02 -23.31
C ASP A 3 45.16 30.23 -22.28
N ALA A 4 43.92 30.38 -22.73
CA ALA A 4 42.76 30.53 -21.87
C ALA A 4 41.61 29.75 -22.50
N GLY A 5 41.42 28.52 -22.05
CA GLY A 5 40.35 27.68 -22.59
C GLY A 5 40.23 26.28 -22.02
N GLU A 6 40.70 25.97 -20.81
CA GLU A 6 40.24 24.75 -20.12
C GLU A 6 38.82 24.99 -19.59
N GLY A 7 37.85 24.89 -20.50
CA GLY A 7 36.45 24.70 -20.16
C GLY A 7 36.34 23.41 -19.37
N SER A 8 36.07 23.52 -18.07
CA SER A 8 35.73 22.41 -17.19
C SER A 8 34.62 21.59 -17.85
N ILE A 9 34.98 20.45 -18.45
CA ILE A 9 34.02 19.45 -18.90
C ILE A 9 33.36 18.91 -17.64
N ARG A 10 32.18 19.44 -17.30
CA ARG A 10 31.31 18.81 -16.32
C ARG A 10 31.08 17.38 -16.81
N LYS A 11 31.67 16.41 -16.10
CA LYS A 11 31.37 15.00 -16.32
C LYS A 11 29.86 14.81 -16.17
N PHE A 12 29.18 14.54 -17.27
CA PHE A 12 27.76 14.28 -17.28
C PHE A 12 27.52 12.91 -16.64
N LEU A 13 26.95 12.88 -15.44
CA LEU A 13 26.46 11.66 -14.81
C LEU A 13 24.97 11.54 -15.16
N PRO A 14 24.56 10.55 -15.98
CA PRO A 14 23.14 10.34 -16.29
C PRO A 14 22.35 9.99 -15.03
N ASP A 15 21.04 10.25 -15.06
CA ASP A 15 20.15 9.85 -13.97
C ASP A 15 20.17 8.33 -13.78
N GLY A 16 20.19 7.87 -12.52
CA GLY A 16 20.32 6.46 -12.21
C GLY A 16 19.14 5.60 -12.69
N LEU A 17 17.93 6.17 -12.76
CA LEU A 17 16.76 5.48 -13.31
C LEU A 17 16.83 5.38 -14.83
N GLU A 18 17.32 6.42 -15.51
CA GLU A 18 17.55 6.36 -16.96
C GLU A 18 18.58 5.29 -17.32
N VAL A 19 19.64 5.14 -16.52
CA VAL A 19 20.62 4.06 -16.70
C VAL A 19 19.96 2.70 -16.49
N LEU A 20 19.18 2.53 -15.42
CA LEU A 20 18.51 1.27 -15.10
C LEU A 20 17.47 0.88 -16.17
N GLN A 21 16.68 1.83 -16.65
CA GLN A 21 15.63 1.60 -17.65
C GLN A 21 16.18 1.14 -19.01
N ARG A 22 17.45 1.40 -19.31
CA ARG A 22 18.12 0.87 -20.51
C ARG A 22 18.42 -0.62 -20.40
N GLU A 23 18.63 -1.11 -19.19
CA GLU A 23 19.00 -2.50 -18.91
C GLU A 23 17.80 -3.36 -18.50
N LEU A 24 16.78 -2.72 -17.90
CA LEU A 24 15.62 -3.40 -17.34
C LEU A 24 14.34 -2.63 -17.68
N ASP A 25 13.65 -3.09 -18.71
CA ASP A 25 12.40 -2.49 -19.17
C ASP A 25 11.21 -2.77 -18.22
N VAL A 26 10.15 -1.97 -18.39
CA VAL A 26 8.94 -2.10 -17.58
C VAL A 26 8.34 -3.50 -17.71
N LYS A 27 8.31 -4.06 -18.92
CA LYS A 27 7.78 -5.40 -19.18
C LYS A 27 8.48 -6.48 -18.34
N THR A 28 9.81 -6.44 -18.24
CA THR A 28 10.58 -7.41 -17.46
C THR A 28 10.30 -7.26 -15.97
N VAL A 29 10.26 -6.03 -15.45
CA VAL A 29 9.87 -5.76 -14.06
C VAL A 29 8.46 -6.28 -13.78
N MET A 30 7.51 -6.02 -14.67
CA MET A 30 6.12 -6.43 -14.53
C MET A 30 5.96 -7.95 -14.59
N GLY A 31 6.74 -8.65 -15.41
CA GLY A 31 6.77 -10.11 -15.42
C GLY A 31 7.29 -10.70 -14.11
N LEU A 32 8.27 -10.07 -13.46
CA LEU A 32 8.72 -10.48 -12.12
C LEU A 32 7.63 -10.26 -11.08
N ILE A 33 6.96 -9.10 -11.10
CA ILE A 33 5.85 -8.78 -10.21
C ILE A 33 4.69 -9.75 -10.44
N GLU A 34 4.31 -10.04 -11.68
CA GLU A 34 3.24 -10.97 -12.03
C GLU A 34 3.41 -12.35 -11.35
N ARG A 35 4.63 -12.90 -11.40
CA ARG A 35 4.93 -14.24 -10.85
C ARG A 35 5.07 -14.25 -9.33
N THR A 36 5.43 -13.12 -8.73
CA THR A 36 5.87 -13.09 -7.31
C THR A 36 4.96 -12.30 -6.38
N ALA A 37 4.16 -11.36 -6.90
CA ALA A 37 3.22 -10.60 -6.10
C ALA A 37 2.17 -11.53 -5.45
N ARG A 38 1.63 -11.11 -4.30
CA ARG A 38 0.43 -11.71 -3.72
C ARG A 38 -0.67 -10.67 -3.65
N TRP A 39 -1.81 -11.06 -4.20
CA TRP A 39 -3.04 -10.27 -4.23
C TRP A 39 -4.07 -10.90 -3.30
N VAL A 40 -4.88 -10.06 -2.67
CA VAL A 40 -5.99 -10.52 -1.83
C VAL A 40 -7.15 -10.90 -2.75
N ASP A 41 -7.84 -11.99 -2.42
CA ASP A 41 -9.02 -12.41 -3.17
C ASP A 41 -10.16 -11.35 -3.07
N PRO A 42 -10.87 -11.03 -4.17
CA PRO A 42 -11.98 -10.09 -4.15
C PRO A 42 -13.06 -10.41 -3.10
N ALA A 43 -13.35 -11.68 -2.82
CA ALA A 43 -14.28 -12.06 -1.77
C ALA A 43 -13.78 -11.67 -0.37
N THR A 44 -12.46 -11.76 -0.12
CA THR A 44 -11.85 -11.25 1.12
C THR A 44 -12.00 -9.73 1.21
N PHE A 45 -11.76 -9.02 0.11
CA PHE A 45 -11.95 -7.55 0.05
C PHE A 45 -13.40 -7.16 0.33
N HIS A 46 -14.39 -7.80 -0.31
CA HIS A 46 -15.80 -7.53 -0.06
C HIS A 46 -16.23 -7.88 1.38
N TYR A 47 -15.60 -8.89 1.99
CA TYR A 47 -15.91 -9.28 3.35
C TYR A 47 -15.42 -8.26 4.40
N LEU A 48 -14.19 -7.76 4.23
CA LEU A 48 -13.59 -6.73 5.07
C LEU A 48 -12.56 -5.92 4.26
N PRO A 49 -12.96 -4.79 3.64
CA PRO A 49 -12.09 -4.01 2.77
C PRO A 49 -11.01 -3.28 3.55
N VAL A 50 -11.36 -2.68 4.70
CA VAL A 50 -10.45 -1.98 5.61
C VAL A 50 -10.32 -2.73 6.92
N TRP A 51 -9.11 -3.16 7.27
CA TRP A 51 -8.89 -4.04 8.43
C TRP A 51 -8.61 -3.30 9.73
N PHE A 52 -7.93 -2.16 9.66
CA PHE A 52 -7.55 -1.37 10.83
C PHE A 52 -7.91 0.11 10.60
N PRO A 53 -9.21 0.44 10.55
CA PRO A 53 -9.68 1.81 10.33
C PRO A 53 -9.28 2.78 11.44
N GLU A 54 -8.81 2.28 12.58
CA GLU A 54 -8.30 3.10 13.68
C GLU A 54 -6.85 3.58 13.49
N HIS A 55 -6.18 3.10 12.44
CA HIS A 55 -4.79 3.46 12.14
C HIS A 55 -4.68 4.17 10.78
N ALA A 56 -3.72 5.09 10.70
CA ALA A 56 -3.31 5.77 9.48
C ALA A 56 -1.80 6.11 9.55
N ARG A 57 -1.13 6.28 8.40
CA ARG A 57 0.31 6.63 8.40
C ARG A 57 0.53 7.96 9.12
N GLY A 58 1.55 8.01 9.97
CA GLY A 58 1.89 9.19 10.79
C GLY A 58 1.06 9.34 12.06
N SER A 59 -0.05 8.59 12.22
CA SER A 59 -0.82 8.58 13.47
C SER A 59 0.01 8.02 14.62
N ARG A 60 -0.29 8.45 15.85
CA ARG A 60 0.40 7.96 17.05
C ARG A 60 -0.02 6.52 17.35
N PHE A 61 0.92 5.72 17.81
CA PHE A 61 0.55 4.48 18.50
C PHE A 61 0.12 4.75 19.92
N TYR A 62 -0.80 3.93 20.40
CA TYR A 62 -1.28 3.91 21.76
C TYR A 62 -1.07 2.52 22.37
N LYS A 63 -1.15 2.43 23.69
CA LYS A 63 -1.33 1.14 24.36
C LYS A 63 -2.57 0.43 23.82
N SER A 64 -2.67 -0.88 24.03
CA SER A 64 -3.72 -1.74 23.44
C SER A 64 -5.15 -1.30 23.77
N ASN A 65 -5.35 -0.60 24.89
CA ASN A 65 -6.64 -0.06 25.33
C ASN A 65 -6.83 1.42 24.96
N TRP A 66 -5.94 2.05 24.18
CA TRP A 66 -6.03 3.45 23.77
C TRP A 66 -6.02 4.47 24.92
N SER A 67 -5.47 4.11 26.09
CA SER A 67 -5.43 5.01 27.25
C SER A 67 -4.31 6.04 27.19
N GLU A 68 -3.16 5.71 26.60
CA GLU A 68 -2.00 6.59 26.50
C GLU A 68 -1.14 6.26 25.28
N PRO A 69 -0.35 7.22 24.77
CA PRO A 69 0.57 6.99 23.65
C PRO A 69 1.64 5.94 23.98
N ALA A 70 1.95 5.08 23.01
CA ALA A 70 3.12 4.22 23.09
C ALA A 70 4.38 5.05 22.84
N MET A 71 5.44 4.80 23.61
CA MET A 71 6.69 5.58 23.54
C MET A 71 7.85 4.74 23.00
N ASN A 72 8.70 5.34 22.17
CA ASN A 72 10.03 4.87 21.81
C ASN A 72 11.04 5.57 22.71
N ARG A 73 11.76 4.81 23.53
CA ARG A 73 12.84 5.34 24.36
C ARG A 73 14.18 5.00 23.70
N ASN A 74 14.95 6.02 23.35
CA ASN A 74 16.32 5.84 22.92
C ASN A 74 17.15 5.32 24.10
N ARG A 75 17.82 4.17 23.93
CA ARG A 75 18.59 3.52 24.99
C ARG A 75 19.85 4.31 25.40
N GLN A 76 20.42 5.10 24.49
CA GLN A 76 21.64 5.86 24.72
C GLN A 76 21.34 7.23 25.34
N SER A 77 20.39 7.98 24.77
CA SER A 77 20.08 9.33 25.24
C SER A 77 18.99 9.39 26.31
N GLY A 78 18.26 8.29 26.54
CA GLY A 78 17.13 8.23 27.47
C GLY A 78 15.88 8.98 27.01
N VAL A 79 15.97 9.76 25.92
CA VAL A 79 14.88 10.55 25.35
C VAL A 79 13.75 9.63 24.88
N SER A 80 12.52 9.98 25.26
CA SER A 80 11.32 9.24 24.88
C SER A 80 10.46 10.08 23.95
N VAL A 81 10.14 9.53 22.78
CA VAL A 81 9.23 10.16 21.80
C VAL A 81 8.04 9.24 21.52
N PRO A 82 6.85 9.77 21.26
CA PRO A 82 5.71 8.96 20.86
C PRO A 82 6.05 8.14 19.60
N LYS A 83 5.68 6.86 19.60
CA LYS A 83 5.79 6.05 18.38
C LYS A 83 4.73 6.48 17.39
N THR A 84 5.07 6.46 16.11
CA THR A 84 4.16 6.76 15.01
C THR A 84 4.03 5.57 14.07
N GLU A 85 2.88 5.49 13.41
CA GLU A 85 2.58 4.47 12.42
C GLU A 85 3.33 4.75 11.11
N SER A 86 4.28 3.87 10.76
CA SER A 86 5.08 3.93 9.54
C SER A 86 4.62 3.00 8.42
N ASN A 87 3.88 1.92 8.72
CA ASN A 87 3.18 0.94 7.85
C ASN A 87 2.86 -0.41 8.53
N SER A 88 3.03 -0.49 9.85
CA SER A 88 2.91 -1.73 10.63
C SER A 88 1.52 -2.36 10.50
N TYR A 89 0.45 -1.56 10.67
CA TYR A 89 -0.92 -2.08 10.58
C TYR A 89 -1.41 -2.28 9.14
N ALA A 90 -0.89 -1.54 8.16
CA ALA A 90 -1.12 -1.84 6.75
C ALA A 90 -0.54 -3.21 6.37
N ASN A 91 0.72 -3.47 6.75
CA ASN A 91 1.35 -4.77 6.55
C ASN A 91 0.64 -5.90 7.31
N LYS A 92 0.17 -5.63 8.54
CA LYS A 92 -0.64 -6.58 9.32
C LYS A 92 -1.97 -6.88 8.64
N ALA A 93 -2.68 -5.87 8.13
CA ALA A 93 -3.93 -6.04 7.40
C ALA A 93 -3.74 -6.96 6.20
N LEU A 94 -2.77 -6.63 5.34
CA LEU A 94 -2.51 -7.38 4.13
C LEU A 94 -2.16 -8.84 4.43
N LYS A 95 -1.31 -9.10 5.42
CA LYS A 95 -0.93 -10.47 5.78
C LYS A 95 -2.09 -11.28 6.37
N GLN A 96 -2.94 -10.65 7.19
CA GLN A 96 -4.15 -11.32 7.70
C GLN A 96 -5.14 -11.63 6.58
N ALA A 97 -5.33 -10.69 5.64
CA ALA A 97 -6.19 -10.88 4.47
C ALA A 97 -5.65 -11.95 3.51
N LEU A 98 -4.33 -12.16 3.46
CA LEU A 98 -3.68 -13.26 2.72
C LEU A 98 -3.61 -14.58 3.53
N GLY A 99 -4.19 -14.65 4.73
CA GLY A 99 -4.14 -15.85 5.57
C GLY A 99 -2.74 -16.22 6.07
N LEU A 100 -1.79 -15.29 6.01
CA LEU A 100 -0.41 -15.54 6.38
C LEU A 100 -0.22 -15.53 7.91
N PRO A 101 0.66 -16.38 8.44
CA PRO A 101 0.99 -16.37 9.87
C PRO A 101 1.75 -15.11 10.25
N SER A 102 1.74 -14.75 11.53
CA SER A 102 2.48 -13.60 12.06
C SER A 102 4.00 -13.71 11.83
N THR A 103 4.53 -14.93 11.73
CA THR A 103 5.94 -15.21 11.39
C THR A 103 6.31 -14.74 10.00
N ALA A 104 5.36 -14.51 9.10
CA ALA A 104 5.63 -13.93 7.78
C ALA A 104 6.18 -12.48 7.87
N ASN A 105 6.20 -11.85 9.05
CA ASN A 105 6.83 -10.55 9.29
C ASN A 105 8.35 -10.55 9.26
N SER A 106 9.01 -11.69 9.46
CA SER A 106 10.48 -11.78 9.42
C SER A 106 11.04 -12.20 8.05
N LEU A 107 10.18 -12.28 7.03
CA LEU A 107 10.55 -12.73 5.69
C LEU A 107 10.72 -11.52 4.74
N ASN A 108 11.38 -11.75 3.59
CA ASN A 108 11.67 -10.73 2.56
C ASN A 108 10.43 -10.30 1.75
N TRP A 109 9.35 -9.93 2.46
CA TRP A 109 8.09 -9.46 1.91
C TRP A 109 7.75 -8.07 2.41
N SER A 110 7.36 -7.21 1.48
CA SER A 110 6.98 -5.83 1.73
C SER A 110 5.55 -5.58 1.30
N CYS A 111 4.78 -4.94 2.18
CA CYS A 111 3.50 -4.33 1.83
C CYS A 111 3.77 -3.05 1.03
N CYS A 112 3.14 -2.92 -0.14
CA CYS A 112 3.19 -1.72 -0.95
C CYS A 112 1.79 -1.15 -1.13
N HIS A 113 1.63 0.15 -0.85
CA HIS A 113 0.42 0.90 -1.17
C HIS A 113 0.48 1.36 -2.62
N ILE A 114 -0.56 1.06 -3.39
CA ILE A 114 -0.58 1.38 -4.83
C ILE A 114 -1.17 2.77 -5.09
N TRP A 115 -2.08 3.26 -4.25
CA TRP A 115 -2.56 4.65 -4.28
C TRP A 115 -1.81 5.53 -3.30
N GLY A 116 -1.54 6.74 -3.77
CA GLY A 116 -0.79 7.77 -3.08
C GLY A 116 -0.29 8.81 -4.05
N LEU A 117 0.16 9.95 -3.53
CA LEU A 117 0.81 10.95 -4.36
C LEU A 117 2.11 10.40 -4.93
N ASP A 118 2.23 10.43 -6.25
CA ASP A 118 3.43 10.02 -6.97
C ASP A 118 4.41 11.20 -6.97
N ASP A 119 5.18 11.28 -5.88
CA ASP A 119 6.22 12.28 -5.73
C ASP A 119 7.58 11.61 -5.72
N SER A 120 8.26 11.66 -6.87
CA SER A 120 9.61 11.10 -7.05
C SER A 120 10.66 11.76 -6.16
N ARG A 121 10.37 12.93 -5.57
CA ARG A 121 11.23 13.64 -4.63
C ARG A 121 10.85 13.40 -3.16
N PHE A 122 9.78 12.67 -2.90
CA PHE A 122 9.27 12.39 -1.55
C PHE A 122 9.06 13.64 -0.67
N GLN A 123 8.74 14.78 -1.29
CA GLN A 123 8.55 16.08 -0.65
C GLN A 123 7.12 16.27 -0.11
N VAL A 124 6.13 15.59 -0.69
CA VAL A 124 4.73 15.72 -0.32
C VAL A 124 4.29 14.54 0.55
N SER A 125 3.63 14.85 1.67
CA SER A 125 3.01 13.83 2.51
C SER A 125 1.92 13.10 1.74
N ASN A 126 2.01 11.77 1.68
CA ASN A 126 1.02 10.95 0.98
C ASN A 126 -0.31 10.93 1.74
N VAL A 127 -1.22 11.83 1.35
CA VAL A 127 -2.52 12.03 2.01
C VAL A 127 -3.45 10.81 1.94
N VAL A 128 -3.28 9.95 0.93
CA VAL A 128 -4.11 8.73 0.78
C VAL A 128 -3.84 7.75 1.92
N VAL A 129 -2.57 7.51 2.26
CA VAL A 129 -2.21 6.59 3.36
C VAL A 129 -2.33 7.23 4.74
N GLN A 130 -2.57 8.54 4.82
CA GLN A 130 -2.96 9.24 6.04
C GLN A 130 -4.48 9.20 6.27
N ASP A 131 -5.24 8.77 5.27
CA ASP A 131 -6.67 8.59 5.38
C ASP A 131 -6.99 7.19 5.94
N HIS A 132 -7.76 7.17 7.02
CA HIS A 132 -8.17 5.95 7.73
C HIS A 132 -8.98 4.99 6.83
N ARG A 133 -9.65 5.53 5.79
CA ARG A 133 -10.40 4.75 4.81
C ARG A 133 -9.50 3.90 3.91
N PHE A 134 -8.29 4.39 3.60
CA PHE A 134 -7.45 3.81 2.55
C PHE A 134 -6.14 3.21 3.07
N PHE A 135 -5.71 3.57 4.28
CA PHE A 135 -4.43 3.13 4.84
C PHE A 135 -4.32 1.61 4.99
N SER A 136 -5.34 0.96 5.55
CA SER A 136 -5.38 -0.49 5.74
C SER A 136 -6.37 -1.17 4.80
N CYS A 137 -6.71 -0.50 3.69
CA CYS A 137 -7.55 -1.06 2.64
C CYS A 137 -6.78 -2.07 1.80
N VAL A 138 -7.26 -3.31 1.74
CA VAL A 138 -6.54 -4.40 1.04
C VAL A 138 -6.55 -4.25 -0.48
N ALA A 139 -7.55 -3.56 -1.05
CA ALA A 139 -7.55 -3.22 -2.48
C ALA A 139 -6.52 -2.13 -2.84
N ASN A 140 -6.03 -1.39 -1.83
CA ASN A 140 -4.96 -0.41 -1.97
C ASN A 140 -3.56 -1.02 -1.73
N MET A 141 -3.45 -2.34 -1.57
CA MET A 141 -2.19 -2.96 -1.17
C MET A 141 -1.86 -4.21 -1.98
N VAL A 142 -0.57 -4.43 -2.21
CA VAL A 142 -0.02 -5.66 -2.80
C VAL A 142 1.19 -6.10 -1.98
N LEU A 143 1.36 -7.41 -1.83
CA LEU A 143 2.53 -7.97 -1.15
C LEU A 143 3.58 -8.31 -2.19
N LEU A 144 4.78 -7.75 -2.05
CA LEU A 144 5.87 -7.92 -3.01
C LEU A 144 7.11 -8.48 -2.31
N PRO A 145 7.97 -9.23 -3.00
CA PRO A 145 9.34 -9.41 -2.56
C PRO A 145 9.98 -8.04 -2.30
N SER A 146 10.64 -7.88 -1.15
CA SER A 146 11.16 -6.58 -0.71
C SER A 146 12.02 -5.83 -1.75
N PRO A 147 12.89 -6.49 -2.55
CA PRO A 147 13.63 -5.80 -3.61
C PRO A 147 12.73 -5.17 -4.69
N LEU A 148 11.58 -5.79 -5.01
CA LEU A 148 10.68 -5.28 -6.05
C LEU A 148 9.90 -4.04 -5.60
N LYS A 149 9.83 -3.78 -4.29
CA LYS A 149 9.22 -2.56 -3.74
C LYS A 149 9.88 -1.30 -4.29
N ALA A 150 11.21 -1.31 -4.49
CA ALA A 150 11.93 -0.15 -4.99
C ALA A 150 11.43 0.28 -6.39
N PHE A 151 11.07 -0.67 -7.25
CA PHE A 151 10.48 -0.35 -8.56
C PHE A 151 9.12 0.32 -8.43
N THR A 152 8.29 -0.09 -7.46
CA THR A 152 6.98 0.55 -7.23
C THR A 152 7.10 1.97 -6.67
N ASP A 153 8.20 2.28 -5.99
CA ASP A 153 8.46 3.61 -5.45
C ASP A 153 9.14 4.54 -6.50
N ALA A 154 9.94 3.99 -7.41
CA ALA A 154 10.76 4.75 -8.35
C ALA A 154 10.23 4.81 -9.79
N MET A 155 9.44 3.82 -10.24
CA MET A 155 8.91 3.73 -11.61
C MET A 155 7.39 3.93 -11.59
N GLY A 156 6.94 5.13 -12.03
CA GLY A 156 5.52 5.49 -12.04
C GLY A 156 4.66 4.53 -12.86
N GLU A 157 5.19 4.03 -13.98
CA GLU A 157 4.53 3.07 -14.87
C GLU A 157 4.19 1.77 -14.16
N VAL A 158 5.11 1.24 -13.34
CA VAL A 158 4.89 0.02 -12.56
C VAL A 158 3.71 0.22 -11.60
N LYS A 159 3.68 1.35 -10.90
CA LYS A 159 2.59 1.67 -9.96
C LYS A 159 1.27 1.90 -10.69
N MET A 160 1.28 2.49 -11.88
CA MET A 160 0.09 2.62 -12.73
C MET A 160 -0.47 1.25 -13.13
N LEU A 161 0.35 0.32 -13.60
CA LEU A 161 -0.11 -1.02 -13.98
C LEU A 161 -0.68 -1.80 -12.78
N LEU A 162 -0.11 -1.63 -11.57
CA LEU A 162 -0.67 -2.17 -10.34
C LEU A 162 -2.06 -1.59 -10.02
N ARG A 163 -2.28 -0.29 -10.23
CA ARG A 163 -3.60 0.35 -10.07
C ARG A 163 -4.62 -0.15 -11.08
N VAL A 164 -4.22 -0.36 -12.34
CA VAL A 164 -5.09 -0.96 -13.38
C VAL A 164 -5.51 -2.37 -12.97
N CYS A 165 -4.57 -3.18 -12.45
CA CYS A 165 -4.88 -4.49 -11.90
C CYS A 165 -5.90 -4.41 -10.76
N ALA A 166 -5.69 -3.52 -9.79
CA ALA A 166 -6.61 -3.34 -8.67
C ALA A 166 -8.01 -2.87 -9.12
N LEU A 167 -8.09 -1.97 -10.12
CA LEU A 167 -9.36 -1.54 -10.71
C LEU A 167 -10.13 -2.74 -11.25
N HIS A 168 -9.51 -3.59 -12.07
CA HIS A 168 -10.22 -4.71 -12.69
C HIS A 168 -10.40 -5.91 -11.76
N LEU A 169 -9.56 -6.05 -10.72
CA LEU A 169 -9.67 -7.12 -9.74
C LEU A 169 -10.78 -6.84 -8.70
N TYR A 170 -10.84 -5.61 -8.19
CA TYR A 170 -11.73 -5.24 -7.08
C TYR A 170 -12.90 -4.33 -7.49
N ASN A 171 -12.94 -3.90 -8.76
CA ASN A 171 -13.84 -2.84 -9.23
C ASN A 171 -13.72 -1.57 -8.38
N TRP A 172 -12.49 -1.21 -7.99
CA TRP A 172 -12.23 -0.10 -7.09
C TRP A 172 -11.00 0.72 -7.52
N SER A 173 -11.14 2.03 -7.41
CA SER A 173 -10.07 3.02 -7.53
C SER A 173 -10.22 4.07 -6.42
N CYS A 174 -9.11 4.64 -5.95
CA CYS A 174 -9.17 5.71 -4.96
C CYS A 174 -9.91 6.94 -5.51
N ASP A 175 -10.82 7.50 -4.73
CA ASP A 175 -11.69 8.63 -5.11
C ASP A 175 -11.27 9.97 -4.46
N ARG A 176 -10.10 9.99 -3.80
CA ARG A 176 -9.51 11.23 -3.27
C ARG A 176 -9.24 12.20 -4.41
N SER A 177 -9.64 13.46 -4.21
CA SER A 177 -9.45 14.53 -5.20
C SER A 177 -8.00 14.71 -5.61
N GLU A 178 -7.05 14.46 -4.71
CA GLU A 178 -5.63 14.62 -4.96
C GLU A 178 -5.04 13.59 -5.93
N VAL A 179 -5.74 12.48 -6.19
CA VAL A 179 -5.33 11.45 -7.16
C VAL A 179 -6.36 11.28 -8.29
N ALA A 180 -7.27 12.24 -8.45
CA ALA A 180 -8.35 12.16 -9.45
C ALA A 180 -7.81 12.09 -10.88
N SER A 181 -6.69 12.76 -11.17
CA SER A 181 -6.01 12.70 -12.47
C SER A 181 -5.51 11.29 -12.78
N GLU A 182 -4.82 10.66 -11.83
CA GLU A 182 -4.33 9.29 -11.92
C GLU A 182 -5.51 8.32 -12.04
N ALA A 183 -6.55 8.48 -11.23
CA ALA A 183 -7.76 7.66 -11.31
C ALA A 183 -8.44 7.76 -12.69
N GLY A 184 -8.48 8.95 -13.29
CA GLY A 184 -8.96 9.14 -14.67
C GLY A 184 -8.14 8.36 -15.68
N LYS A 185 -6.81 8.48 -15.64
CA LYS A 185 -5.90 7.74 -16.53
C LYS A 185 -6.05 6.22 -16.41
N ILE A 186 -6.29 5.71 -15.19
CA ILE A 186 -6.50 4.28 -14.93
C ILE A 186 -7.84 3.80 -15.47
N ARG A 187 -8.90 4.61 -15.35
CA ARG A 187 -10.22 4.28 -15.89
C ARG A 187 -10.22 4.22 -17.42
N ASP A 188 -9.50 5.14 -18.06
CA ASP A 188 -9.43 5.25 -19.52
C ASP A 188 -8.21 4.50 -20.10
N TRP A 189 -7.71 3.49 -19.38
CA TRP A 189 -6.46 2.82 -19.72
C TRP A 189 -6.56 1.99 -21.00
N THR A 190 -5.59 2.18 -21.91
CA THR A 190 -5.52 1.50 -23.21
C THR A 190 -4.14 0.90 -23.53
N ARG A 191 -3.14 1.12 -22.68
CA ARG A 191 -1.74 0.70 -22.92
C ARG A 191 -1.47 -0.69 -22.36
N TRP A 192 -1.62 -1.73 -23.18
CA TRP A 192 -1.56 -3.12 -22.72
C TRP A 192 -0.23 -3.84 -22.95
N ASP A 193 0.74 -3.22 -23.61
CA ASP A 193 1.98 -3.89 -24.08
C ASP A 193 2.84 -4.42 -22.93
N ASP A 194 2.89 -3.68 -21.82
CA ASP A 194 3.61 -4.04 -20.59
C ASP A 194 2.70 -4.66 -19.51
N TYR A 195 1.41 -4.80 -19.81
CA TYR A 195 0.43 -5.28 -18.85
C TYR A 195 0.48 -6.83 -18.77
N PRO A 196 0.67 -7.41 -17.57
CA PRO A 196 0.78 -8.86 -17.43
C PRO A 196 -0.38 -9.65 -18.03
N GLU A 197 -0.07 -10.75 -18.72
CA GLU A 197 -1.06 -11.56 -19.42
C GLU A 197 -2.01 -12.29 -18.47
N SER A 198 -1.57 -12.66 -17.27
CA SER A 198 -2.46 -13.32 -16.29
C SER A 198 -3.42 -12.37 -15.58
N TRP A 199 -3.18 -11.07 -15.63
CA TRP A 199 -3.93 -10.10 -14.81
C TRP A 199 -5.30 -9.73 -15.42
N PRO A 200 -6.29 -9.36 -14.60
CA PRO A 200 -7.64 -9.03 -15.07
C PRO A 200 -7.65 -7.77 -15.94
N ARG A 201 -8.42 -7.76 -17.03
CA ARG A 201 -8.64 -6.57 -17.87
C ARG A 201 -10.04 -6.61 -18.48
N PRO A 202 -10.54 -5.53 -19.13
CA PRO A 202 -11.85 -5.56 -19.77
C PRO A 202 -11.99 -6.74 -20.73
N GLY A 203 -13.09 -7.49 -20.63
CA GLY A 203 -13.34 -8.70 -21.44
C GLY A 203 -12.55 -9.95 -21.00
N ARG A 204 -11.65 -9.87 -20.01
CA ARG A 204 -10.90 -11.01 -19.47
C ARG A 204 -11.04 -11.09 -17.96
N LYS A 205 -11.91 -11.99 -17.51
CA LYS A 205 -11.97 -12.40 -16.09
C LYS A 205 -10.86 -13.40 -15.83
N SER A 206 -9.71 -12.92 -15.37
CA SER A 206 -8.61 -13.75 -14.89
C SER A 206 -8.22 -13.33 -13.48
N LEU A 207 -7.56 -14.23 -12.77
CA LEU A 207 -7.08 -14.01 -11.40
C LEU A 207 -5.54 -13.99 -11.44
N PRO A 208 -4.87 -13.02 -10.79
CA PRO A 208 -3.41 -13.01 -10.71
C PRO A 208 -2.88 -14.33 -10.09
N HIS A 209 -1.77 -14.86 -10.62
CA HIS A 209 -1.23 -16.18 -10.20
C HIS A 209 -0.98 -16.32 -8.69
N GLY A 210 -0.61 -15.24 -8.00
CA GLY A 210 -0.32 -15.25 -6.56
C GLY A 210 -1.51 -14.92 -5.66
N MET A 211 -2.74 -15.00 -6.15
CA MET A 211 -3.93 -14.71 -5.34
C MET A 211 -4.17 -15.80 -4.30
N VAL A 212 -4.51 -15.39 -3.06
CA VAL A 212 -4.89 -16.32 -1.99
C VAL A 212 -6.40 -16.30 -1.81
N THR A 213 -7.05 -17.43 -2.10
CA THR A 213 -8.51 -17.55 -2.05
C THR A 213 -9.08 -17.32 -0.65
N PHE A 214 -10.31 -16.79 -0.60
CA PHE A 214 -11.00 -16.57 0.67
C PHE A 214 -11.28 -17.90 1.37
N SER A 215 -10.64 -18.11 2.52
CA SER A 215 -10.71 -19.35 3.29
C SER A 215 -11.39 -19.13 4.65
N ALA A 216 -11.79 -20.23 5.31
CA ALA A 216 -12.34 -20.17 6.66
C ALA A 216 -11.39 -19.51 7.67
N GLN A 217 -10.08 -19.67 7.49
CA GLN A 217 -9.07 -19.01 8.33
C GLN A 217 -9.11 -17.49 8.16
N ILE A 218 -9.18 -17.01 6.91
CA ILE A 218 -9.27 -15.58 6.59
C ILE A 218 -10.58 -15.01 7.12
N LYS A 219 -11.70 -15.72 6.90
CA LYS A 219 -13.00 -15.33 7.45
C LYS A 219 -12.95 -15.18 8.97
N ASN A 220 -12.43 -16.17 9.68
CA ASN A 220 -12.32 -16.13 11.15
C ASN A 220 -11.41 -14.98 11.63
N ALA A 221 -10.35 -14.65 10.87
CA ALA A 221 -9.51 -13.49 11.18
C ALA A 221 -10.26 -12.17 11.00
N ALA A 222 -11.01 -12.04 9.90
CA ALA A 222 -11.84 -10.87 9.63
C ALA A 222 -12.96 -10.71 10.67
N ASP A 223 -13.62 -11.81 11.07
CA ASP A 223 -14.66 -11.80 12.11
C ASP A 223 -14.13 -11.32 13.46
N ARG A 224 -12.96 -11.84 13.88
CA ARG A 224 -12.29 -11.34 15.08
C ARG A 224 -11.92 -9.86 14.97
N ARG A 225 -11.52 -9.41 13.77
CA ARG A 225 -11.21 -8.00 13.55
C ARG A 225 -12.46 -7.14 13.68
N LYS A 226 -13.57 -7.48 12.99
CA LYS A 226 -14.86 -6.79 13.11
C LYS A 226 -15.33 -6.70 14.56
N ALA A 227 -15.32 -7.83 15.29
CA ALA A 227 -15.70 -7.87 16.70
C ALA A 227 -14.83 -6.94 17.57
N ARG A 228 -13.52 -6.88 17.32
CA ARG A 228 -12.64 -5.94 18.03
C ARG A 228 -12.93 -4.48 17.63
N ILE A 229 -13.21 -4.16 16.37
CA ILE A 229 -13.61 -2.78 15.98
C ILE A 229 -14.87 -2.39 16.75
N SER A 230 -15.88 -3.26 16.77
CA SER A 230 -17.14 -3.03 17.48
C SER A 230 -16.92 -2.80 18.99
N SER A 231 -16.13 -3.67 19.62
CA SER A 231 -15.75 -3.54 21.02
C SER A 231 -15.00 -2.23 21.32
N ASP A 232 -14.06 -1.83 20.45
CA ASP A 232 -13.23 -0.65 20.68
C ASP A 232 -14.03 0.65 20.50
N LEU A 233 -14.99 0.69 19.54
CA LEU A 233 -15.90 1.83 19.38
C LEU A 233 -16.67 2.14 20.67
N ILE A 234 -17.03 1.12 21.44
CA ILE A 234 -17.72 1.25 22.72
C ILE A 234 -16.72 1.55 23.84
N ALA A 235 -15.73 0.68 24.03
CA ALA A 235 -15.00 0.57 25.28
C ALA A 235 -13.54 1.06 25.25
N ALA A 236 -12.97 1.38 24.07
CA ALA A 236 -11.57 1.81 24.01
C ALA A 236 -11.37 3.16 24.73
N GLY A 237 -10.13 3.43 25.12
CA GLY A 237 -9.75 4.69 25.77
C GLY A 237 -10.03 5.94 24.93
N PRO A 238 -9.79 7.12 25.51
CA PRO A 238 -10.15 8.41 24.91
C PRO A 238 -9.41 8.70 23.60
N HIS A 239 -8.29 8.03 23.34
CA HIS A 239 -7.50 8.24 22.13
C HIS A 239 -7.90 7.38 20.93
N TYR A 240 -8.88 6.47 21.10
CA TYR A 240 -9.41 5.72 19.96
C TYR A 240 -10.13 6.67 19.00
N PRO A 241 -9.76 6.73 17.71
CA PRO A 241 -10.29 7.71 16.77
C PRO A 241 -11.69 7.31 16.27
N ARG A 242 -12.68 7.32 17.17
CA ARG A 242 -14.04 6.83 16.94
C ARG A 242 -14.68 7.41 15.69
N GLU A 243 -14.62 8.73 15.51
CA GLU A 243 -15.23 9.38 14.35
C GLU A 243 -14.57 8.95 13.05
N ARG A 244 -13.23 8.87 13.01
CA ARG A 244 -12.50 8.38 11.82
C ARG A 244 -12.82 6.92 11.49
N VAL A 245 -13.01 6.10 12.53
CA VAL A 245 -13.42 4.71 12.36
C VAL A 245 -14.83 4.64 11.79
N ARG A 246 -15.79 5.41 12.31
CA ARG A 246 -17.16 5.47 11.76
C ARG A 246 -17.18 5.96 10.31
N GLU A 247 -16.48 7.06 10.03
CA GLU A 247 -16.30 7.58 8.66
C GLU A 247 -15.78 6.49 7.71
N ALA A 248 -14.83 5.67 8.16
CA ALA A 248 -14.31 4.57 7.36
C ALA A 248 -15.30 3.41 7.18
N LEU A 249 -16.05 3.05 8.22
CA LEU A 249 -17.08 2.01 8.12
C LEU A 249 -18.20 2.44 7.18
N ASP A 250 -18.66 3.70 7.30
CA ASP A 250 -19.70 4.27 6.45
C ASP A 250 -19.27 4.34 4.99
N TYR A 251 -18.04 4.81 4.73
CA TYR A 251 -17.47 4.87 3.39
C TYR A 251 -17.46 3.50 2.69
N TRP A 252 -17.10 2.45 3.44
CA TRP A 252 -17.04 1.08 2.91
C TRP A 252 -18.37 0.30 3.05
N ASN A 253 -19.43 0.94 3.53
CA ASN A 253 -20.72 0.32 3.82
C ASN A 253 -20.60 -0.96 4.69
N LEU A 254 -19.78 -0.88 5.74
CA LEU A 254 -19.48 -2.01 6.61
C LEU A 254 -20.40 -2.05 7.83
N SER A 255 -21.16 -3.14 7.94
CA SER A 255 -21.84 -3.54 9.17
C SER A 255 -20.90 -4.41 10.01
N LEU A 256 -20.79 -4.10 11.31
CA LEU A 256 -19.97 -4.81 12.28
C LEU A 256 -20.72 -5.90 13.03
#